data_AF-A0A6C2D2S0-F1
#
_entry.id   AF-A0A6C2D2S0-F1
#
_cell.length_a   1.000
_cell.length_b   1.000
_cell.length_c   1.000
_cell.angle_alpha   90.00
_cell.angle_beta   90.00
_cell.angle_gamma   90.00
#
_symmetry.space_group_name_H-M   'P 1'
#
loop_
_entity.id
_entity.type
_entity.pdbx_description
1 polymer ?
#
loop_
_entity_poly.entity_id
_entity_poly.type
_entity_poly.pdbx_seq_one_letter_code
_entity_poly.pdbx_strand_id
1 'polypeptide(L)'
;MFQTHHSAIFPIQYDPNVRLWKWIEFGVDAPFFMLEIVSQTEDGDFVTHRMTSSLNVLRDHVSTSDAGVLKRVFLLSPGYVNGSDAFELDVLDSVCSSPSNPMKMLFKLTDGRTLHFSLGEEPFNESDYTVQVFKRAP
;
A
#
# COMPACT_ATOMS: atom_id res chain seq x y z
N MET A 1 18.34 12.18 4.00
CA MET A 1 17.42 12.55 5.10
C MET A 1 16.24 13.24 4.45
N PHE A 2 15.05 12.64 4.46
CA PHE A 2 13.85 13.23 3.86
C PHE A 2 13.14 14.05 4.95
N GLN A 3 12.95 15.36 4.72
CA GLN A 3 12.33 16.31 5.66
C GLN A 3 10.86 16.55 5.33
N THR A 4 9.94 16.26 6.26
CA THR A 4 8.50 16.53 6.14
C THR A 4 8.21 18.03 6.27
N HIS A 5 7.39 18.59 5.37
CA HIS A 5 6.95 19.99 5.42
C HIS A 5 5.48 20.11 5.84
N HIS A 6 5.25 20.42 7.11
CA HIS A 6 3.98 20.54 7.86
C HIS A 6 2.90 21.49 7.28
N SER A 7 2.47 21.30 6.03
CA SER A 7 1.59 22.25 5.31
C SER A 7 0.33 21.63 4.70
N ALA A 8 -0.01 20.39 5.03
CA ALA A 8 -1.26 19.78 4.60
C ALA A 8 -2.46 20.24 5.46
N ILE A 9 -3.51 20.76 4.81
CA ILE A 9 -4.83 21.00 5.42
C ILE A 9 -5.66 19.71 5.26
N PHE A 10 -6.14 19.17 6.38
CA PHE A 10 -6.93 17.94 6.45
C PHE A 10 -8.42 18.25 6.64
N PRO A 11 -9.33 17.59 5.90
CA PRO A 11 -10.75 17.63 6.25
C PRO A 11 -10.94 16.96 7.62
N ILE A 12 -11.86 17.51 8.43
CA ILE A 12 -12.13 17.01 9.78
C ILE A 12 -12.76 15.62 9.67
N GLN A 13 -12.04 14.59 10.14
CA GLN A 13 -12.52 13.22 10.24
C GLN A 13 -13.09 12.97 11.64
N TYR A 14 -14.39 12.66 11.73
CA TYR A 14 -15.08 12.44 13.00
C TYR A 14 -15.14 10.96 13.44
N ASP A 15 -14.69 10.02 12.60
CA ASP A 15 -14.67 8.59 12.93
C ASP A 15 -13.29 8.18 13.48
N PRO A 16 -13.20 7.74 14.76
CA PRO A 16 -11.93 7.32 15.37
C PRO A 16 -11.37 6.02 14.79
N ASN A 17 -12.15 5.27 14.01
CA ASN A 17 -11.71 4.02 13.37
C ASN A 17 -11.06 4.24 12.01
N VAL A 18 -11.08 5.47 11.47
CA VAL A 18 -10.59 5.74 10.12
C VAL A 18 -9.52 6.82 10.15
N ARG A 19 -8.27 6.46 9.80
CA ARG A 19 -7.15 7.40 9.67
C ARG A 19 -7.05 7.92 8.24
N LEU A 20 -7.10 9.24 8.06
CA LEU A 20 -6.91 9.90 6.77
C LEU A 20 -5.43 10.08 6.44
N TRP A 21 -5.11 10.04 5.15
CA TRP A 21 -3.76 10.19 4.61
C TRP A 21 -3.79 11.04 3.34
N LYS A 22 -3.03 12.16 3.32
CA LYS A 22 -2.73 12.95 2.12
C LYS A 22 -1.21 13.11 2.00
N TRP A 23 -0.63 12.74 0.86
CA TRP A 23 0.81 12.62 0.61
C TRP A 23 1.53 13.89 0.11
N ILE A 24 0.97 15.08 0.32
CA ILE A 24 1.51 16.30 -0.34
C ILE A 24 2.91 16.70 0.17
N GLU A 25 3.44 16.12 1.25
CA GLU A 25 4.70 16.59 1.87
C GLU A 25 6.01 16.12 1.21
N PHE A 26 6.01 15.29 0.17
CA PHE A 26 7.27 14.77 -0.43
C PHE A 26 7.36 14.66 -1.95
N GLY A 27 6.36 15.15 -2.70
CA GLY A 27 6.32 14.93 -4.15
C GLY A 27 6.18 13.46 -4.56
N VAL A 28 5.74 12.61 -3.60
CA VAL A 28 5.38 11.21 -3.84
C VAL A 28 3.88 11.18 -4.06
N ASP A 29 3.49 11.00 -5.31
CA ASP A 29 2.13 11.02 -5.83
C ASP A 29 1.48 9.63 -5.88
N ALA A 30 2.19 8.58 -5.42
CA ALA A 30 1.72 7.21 -5.43
C ALA A 30 2.23 6.39 -4.22
N PRO A 31 1.44 5.41 -3.74
CA PRO A 31 1.89 4.45 -2.74
C PRO A 31 3.00 3.55 -3.31
N PHE A 32 3.99 3.22 -2.48
CA PHE A 32 5.06 2.29 -2.83
C PHE A 32 4.86 0.95 -2.13
N PHE A 33 5.16 -0.11 -2.87
CA PHE A 33 5.08 -1.49 -2.43
C PHE A 33 6.47 -2.13 -2.49
N MET A 34 6.82 -2.91 -1.48
CA MET A 34 7.95 -3.82 -1.53
C MET A 34 7.42 -5.24 -1.67
N LEU A 35 7.78 -5.93 -2.75
CA LEU A 35 7.43 -7.30 -3.04
C LEU A 35 8.55 -8.20 -2.54
N GLU A 36 8.22 -9.20 -1.75
CA GLU A 36 9.14 -10.27 -1.37
C GLU A 36 8.85 -11.51 -2.21
N ILE A 37 9.81 -11.89 -3.03
CA ILE A 37 9.70 -12.98 -4.01
C ILE A 37 10.69 -14.06 -3.61
N VAL A 38 10.20 -15.30 -3.51
CA VAL A 38 11.04 -16.47 -3.28
C VAL A 38 11.24 -17.20 -4.60
N SER A 39 12.50 -17.39 -4.96
CA SER A 39 12.90 -18.10 -6.17
C SER A 39 13.65 -19.36 -5.76
N GLN A 40 13.29 -20.50 -6.35
CA GLN A 40 13.97 -21.77 -6.11
C GLN A 40 15.07 -21.94 -7.15
N THR A 41 16.29 -22.24 -6.73
CA THR A 41 17.39 -22.63 -7.63
C THR A 41 17.97 -23.97 -7.21
N GLU A 42 18.83 -24.54 -8.06
CA GLU A 42 19.57 -25.76 -7.75
C GLU A 42 20.43 -25.63 -6.48
N ASP A 43 20.87 -24.41 -6.16
CA ASP A 43 21.71 -24.08 -5.00
C ASP A 43 20.90 -23.71 -3.73
N GLY A 44 19.57 -23.68 -3.84
CA GLY A 44 18.64 -23.41 -2.73
C GLY A 44 17.68 -22.26 -2.98
N ASP A 45 16.79 -22.03 -2.02
CA ASP A 45 15.83 -20.94 -2.07
C ASP A 45 16.52 -19.60 -1.76
N PHE A 46 16.30 -18.59 -2.59
CA PHE A 46 16.73 -17.22 -2.29
C PHE A 46 15.55 -16.24 -2.32
N VAL A 47 15.65 -15.20 -1.50
CA VAL A 47 14.63 -14.17 -1.33
C VAL A 47 15.10 -12.90 -2.02
N THR A 48 14.26 -12.34 -2.89
CA THR A 48 14.48 -11.04 -3.53
C THR A 48 13.43 -10.04 -3.08
N HIS A 49 13.86 -8.81 -2.78
CA HIS A 49 12.97 -7.68 -2.49
C HIS A 49 12.96 -6.71 -3.68
N ARG A 50 11.77 -6.39 -4.19
CA ARG A 50 11.58 -5.45 -5.30
C ARG A 50 10.62 -4.33 -4.91
N MET A 51 11.02 -3.08 -5.11
CA MET A 51 10.14 -1.93 -4.92
C MET A 51 9.40 -1.55 -6.21
N THR A 52 8.13 -1.16 -6.08
CA THR A 52 7.32 -0.63 -7.18
C THR A 52 6.21 0.29 -6.65
N SER A 53 5.83 1.30 -7.42
CA SER A 53 4.58 2.06 -7.22
C SER A 53 3.47 1.62 -8.18
N SER A 54 3.72 0.61 -9.02
CA SER A 54 2.77 0.15 -10.04
C SER A 54 1.87 -0.97 -9.53
N LEU A 55 0.57 -0.69 -9.46
CA LEU A 55 -0.46 -1.69 -9.18
C LEU A 55 -0.52 -2.80 -10.24
N ASN A 56 -0.15 -2.52 -11.49
CA ASN A 56 -0.13 -3.54 -12.54
C ASN A 56 0.98 -4.56 -12.26
N VAL A 57 2.17 -4.11 -11.85
CA VAL A 57 3.27 -5.01 -11.45
C VAL A 57 2.84 -5.91 -10.29
N LEU A 58 2.10 -5.35 -9.33
CA LEU A 58 1.54 -6.12 -8.22
C LEU A 58 0.54 -7.18 -8.70
N ARG A 59 -0.38 -6.83 -9.61
CA ARG A 59 -1.36 -7.74 -10.20
C ARG A 59 -0.70 -8.86 -11.02
N ASP A 60 0.33 -8.53 -11.78
CA ASP A 60 1.06 -9.49 -12.60
C ASP A 60 1.76 -10.56 -11.74
N HIS A 61 2.39 -10.17 -10.61
CA HIS A 61 3.02 -11.14 -9.71
C HIS A 61 2.02 -12.00 -8.92
N VAL A 62 0.76 -11.57 -8.80
CA VAL A 62 -0.32 -12.42 -8.27
C VAL A 62 -0.77 -13.45 -9.31
N SER A 63 -0.67 -13.10 -10.60
CA SER A 63 -1.30 -13.84 -11.69
C SER A 63 -0.38 -14.83 -12.41
N THR A 64 0.94 -14.62 -12.37
CA THR A 64 1.93 -15.43 -13.12
C THR A 64 3.21 -15.68 -12.30
N SER A 65 3.65 -16.94 -12.25
CA SER A 65 4.71 -17.46 -11.36
C SER A 65 5.99 -17.88 -12.10
N ASP A 66 6.32 -17.27 -13.25
CA ASP A 66 7.53 -17.68 -13.99
C ASP A 66 8.83 -17.14 -13.36
N ALA A 67 8.74 -16.11 -12.51
CA ALA A 67 9.90 -15.45 -11.87
C ALA A 67 10.11 -15.80 -10.37
N GLY A 68 9.32 -16.72 -9.84
CA GLY A 68 9.27 -17.06 -8.41
C GLY A 68 7.91 -16.80 -7.77
N VAL A 69 7.77 -17.20 -6.51
CA VAL A 69 6.51 -17.10 -5.75
C VAL A 69 6.52 -15.82 -4.94
N LEU A 70 5.54 -14.94 -5.20
CA LEU A 70 5.29 -13.77 -4.36
C LEU A 70 4.85 -14.24 -2.96
N LYS A 71 5.68 -14.03 -1.93
CA LYS A 71 5.39 -14.44 -0.55
C LYS A 71 4.66 -13.38 0.24
N ARG A 72 5.15 -12.14 0.16
CA ARG A 72 4.63 -11.01 0.94
C ARG A 72 4.71 -9.74 0.11
N VAL A 73 3.78 -8.84 0.40
CA VAL A 73 3.80 -7.48 -0.14
C VAL A 73 3.75 -6.56 1.06
N PHE A 74 4.63 -5.58 1.09
CA PHE A 74 4.67 -4.56 2.12
C PHE A 74 4.24 -3.23 1.53
N LEU A 75 3.45 -2.47 2.26
CA LEU A 75 3.18 -1.07 1.99
C LEU A 75 4.26 -0.23 2.68
N LEU A 76 4.90 0.67 1.92
CA LEU A 76 5.73 1.72 2.50
C LEU A 76 4.82 2.89 2.92
N SER A 77 4.52 2.97 4.21
CA SER A 77 3.67 4.01 4.81
C SER A 77 4.54 5.04 5.57
N PRO A 78 4.24 6.35 5.50
CA PRO A 78 4.81 7.36 6.37
C PRO A 78 4.42 7.08 7.81
N GLY A 79 5.39 7.22 8.71
CA GLY A 79 5.18 6.93 10.12
C GLY A 79 4.04 7.70 10.77
N TYR A 80 3.77 8.93 10.34
CA TYR A 80 2.71 9.74 10.95
C TYR A 80 1.31 9.09 10.86
N VAL A 81 1.07 8.24 9.84
CA VAL A 81 -0.17 7.46 9.72
C VAL A 81 -0.30 6.47 10.89
N ASN A 82 0.82 5.99 11.40
CA ASN A 82 0.94 5.01 12.48
C ASN A 82 1.37 5.64 13.82
N GLY A 83 1.62 6.96 13.88
CA GLY A 83 2.09 7.65 15.09
C GLY A 83 3.61 7.53 15.31
N SER A 84 4.37 7.34 14.23
CA SER A 84 5.82 7.17 14.18
C SER A 84 6.49 8.29 13.39
N ASP A 85 7.76 8.55 13.66
CA ASP A 85 8.55 9.59 12.98
C ASP A 85 9.31 9.06 11.74
N ALA A 86 9.21 7.76 11.46
CA ALA A 86 9.93 7.09 10.37
C ALA A 86 8.97 6.37 9.43
N PHE A 87 9.37 6.16 8.18
CA PHE A 87 8.63 5.28 7.28
C PHE A 87 8.58 3.85 7.82
N GLU A 88 7.44 3.19 7.61
CA GLU A 88 7.19 1.83 8.06
C GLU A 88 6.88 0.92 6.89
N LEU A 89 7.21 -0.36 7.05
CA LEU A 89 6.93 -1.41 6.08
C LEU A 89 5.87 -2.34 6.68
N ASP A 90 4.61 -2.05 6.34
CA ASP A 90 3.46 -2.79 6.84
C ASP A 90 3.12 -3.95 5.89
N VAL A 91 2.97 -5.17 6.41
CA VAL A 91 2.61 -6.33 5.59
C VAL A 91 1.14 -6.25 5.16
N LEU A 92 0.91 -6.28 3.85
CA LEU A 92 -0.41 -6.24 3.25
C LEU A 92 -1.08 -7.62 3.23
N ASP A 93 -2.35 -7.63 3.61
CA ASP A 93 -3.28 -8.71 3.34
C ASP A 93 -3.95 -8.53 1.97
N SER A 94 -4.47 -7.33 1.71
CA SER A 94 -5.11 -7.01 0.44
C SER A 94 -5.05 -5.53 0.08
N VAL A 95 -5.18 -5.25 -1.22
CA VAL A 95 -5.30 -3.91 -1.79
C VAL A 95 -6.54 -3.86 -2.68
N CYS A 96 -7.42 -2.90 -2.40
CA CYS A 96 -8.57 -2.58 -3.24
C CYS A 96 -8.44 -1.17 -3.80
N SER A 97 -8.88 -0.94 -5.03
CA SER A 97 -8.95 0.39 -5.65
C SER A 97 -10.37 0.73 -6.08
N SER A 98 -10.64 2.03 -6.22
CA SER A 98 -11.89 2.48 -6.82
C SER A 98 -11.89 2.28 -8.36
N PRO A 99 -12.99 1.80 -8.96
CA PRO A 99 -13.12 1.72 -10.41
C PRO A 99 -13.02 3.08 -11.11
N SER A 100 -13.54 4.13 -10.47
CA SER A 100 -13.60 5.48 -11.06
C SER A 100 -12.33 6.27 -10.85
N ASN A 101 -11.54 5.93 -9.82
CA ASN A 101 -10.28 6.59 -9.52
C ASN A 101 -9.25 5.58 -8.97
N PRO A 102 -8.30 5.12 -9.79
CA PRO A 102 -7.24 4.21 -9.35
C PRO A 102 -6.35 4.78 -8.24
N MET A 103 -6.32 6.10 -8.05
CA MET A 103 -5.60 6.77 -6.95
C MET A 103 -6.40 6.83 -5.65
N LYS A 104 -7.61 6.26 -5.62
CA LYS A 104 -8.30 5.91 -4.38
C LYS A 104 -8.00 4.44 -4.10
N MET A 105 -7.25 4.19 -3.03
CA MET A 105 -6.89 2.84 -2.61
C MET A 105 -7.21 2.59 -1.14
N LEU A 106 -7.58 1.34 -0.85
CA LEU A 106 -7.79 0.81 0.48
C LEU A 106 -6.80 -0.34 0.71
N PHE A 107 -5.99 -0.20 1.74
CA PHE A 107 -4.99 -1.18 2.15
C PHE A 107 -5.45 -1.88 3.41
N LYS A 108 -5.58 -3.21 3.37
CA LYS A 108 -5.85 -4.02 4.55
C LYS A 108 -4.54 -4.69 4.97
N LEU A 109 -4.11 -4.43 6.20
CA LEU A 109 -2.88 -4.96 6.76
C LEU A 109 -3.12 -6.31 7.44
N THR A 110 -2.09 -7.15 7.53
CA THR A 110 -2.21 -8.48 8.16
C THR A 110 -2.47 -8.44 9.67
N ASP A 111 -2.25 -7.30 10.32
CA ASP A 111 -2.55 -7.08 11.73
C ASP A 111 -3.97 -6.52 11.98
N GLY A 112 -4.79 -6.41 10.92
CA GLY A 112 -6.17 -5.95 10.97
C GLY A 112 -6.36 -4.45 10.78
N ARG A 113 -5.28 -3.65 10.75
CA ARG A 113 -5.38 -2.22 10.42
C ARG A 113 -5.81 -2.01 8.97
N THR A 114 -6.54 -0.92 8.73
CA THR A 114 -6.94 -0.49 7.39
C THR A 114 -6.46 0.93 7.15
N LEU A 115 -5.74 1.13 6.04
CA LEU A 115 -5.21 2.43 5.64
C LEU A 115 -5.87 2.88 4.33
N HIS A 116 -6.29 4.14 4.29
CA HIS A 116 -6.97 4.72 3.14
C HIS A 116 -6.05 5.75 2.47
N PHE A 117 -5.90 5.64 1.15
CA PHE A 117 -5.16 6.61 0.34
C PHE A 117 -6.09 7.24 -0.70
N SER A 118 -6.09 8.57 -0.75
CA SER A 118 -6.79 9.34 -1.77
C SER A 118 -6.07 10.65 -2.06
N LEU A 119 -5.97 11.01 -3.33
CA LEU A 119 -5.58 12.36 -3.74
C LEU A 119 -6.84 13.23 -3.84
N GLY A 120 -7.03 14.15 -2.89
CA GLY A 120 -8.19 15.06 -2.87
C GLY A 120 -8.93 15.10 -1.53
N GLU A 121 -10.03 15.85 -1.48
CA GLU A 121 -10.84 16.06 -0.26
C GLU A 121 -12.10 15.18 -0.20
N GLU A 122 -12.18 14.14 -1.02
CA GLU A 122 -13.37 13.30 -1.07
C GLU A 122 -13.54 12.50 0.24
N PRO A 123 -14.78 12.39 0.73
CA PRO A 123 -15.06 11.60 1.92
C PRO A 123 -14.77 10.11 1.67
N PHE A 124 -14.32 9.42 2.72
CA PHE A 124 -14.10 7.98 2.70
C PHE A 124 -15.43 7.23 2.59
N ASN A 125 -15.55 6.34 1.61
CA ASN A 125 -16.65 5.39 1.46
C ASN A 125 -16.09 4.02 1.06
N GLU A 126 -16.18 3.02 1.93
CA GLU A 126 -15.62 1.68 1.65
C GLU A 126 -16.25 1.03 0.42
N SER A 127 -17.52 1.34 0.12
CA SER A 127 -18.23 0.78 -1.04
C SER A 127 -17.62 1.20 -2.39
N ASP A 128 -16.79 2.25 -2.41
CA ASP A 128 -16.13 2.70 -3.64
C ASP A 128 -14.99 1.74 -4.06
N TYR A 129 -14.46 0.93 -3.14
CA TYR A 129 -13.24 0.12 -3.34
C TYR A 129 -13.54 -1.31 -3.80
N THR A 130 -14.13 -1.43 -4.98
CA THR A 130 -14.63 -2.73 -5.48
C THR A 130 -13.61 -3.53 -6.31
N VAL A 131 -12.52 -2.91 -6.76
CA VAL A 131 -11.51 -3.61 -7.59
C VAL A 131 -10.41 -4.17 -6.71
N GLN A 132 -10.35 -5.49 -6.56
CA GLN A 132 -9.25 -6.16 -5.87
C GLN A 132 -8.00 -6.18 -6.76
N VAL A 133 -6.92 -5.55 -6.27
CA VAL A 133 -5.63 -5.48 -6.97
C VAL A 133 -4.68 -6.57 -6.46
N PHE A 134 -4.70 -6.79 -5.15
CA PHE A 134 -3.90 -7.80 -4.48
C PHE A 134 -4.72 -8.45 -3.38
N LYS A 135 -4.57 -9.76 -3.23
CA LYS A 135 -5.03 -10.52 -2.08
C LYS A 135 -4.02 -11.62 -1.81
N ARG A 136 -3.58 -11.71 -0.56
CA ARG A 136 -2.73 -12.81 -0.13
C ARG A 136 -3.50 -14.13 -0.27
N ALA A 137 -2.93 -15.07 -1.00
CA ALA A 137 -3.42 -16.45 -1.00
C ALA A 137 -3.07 -17.14 0.34
N PRO A 138 -3.97 -17.97 0.89
CA PRO A 138 -3.69 -18.75 2.09
C PRO A 138 -2.53 -19.74 1.91
#